data_AF-A0A1I3BFJ7-F1
#
_entry.id   AF-A0A1I3BFJ7-F1
#
_cell.length_a   1.000
_cell.length_b   1.000
_cell.length_c   1.000
_cell.angle_alpha   90.00
_cell.angle_beta   90.00
_cell.angle_gamma   90.00
#
_symmetry.space_group_name_H-M   'P 1'
#
loop_
_entity.id
_entity.type
_entity.pdbx_description
1 polymer ?
#
loop_
_entity_poly.entity_id
_entity_poly.type
_entity_poly.pdbx_seq_one_letter_code
_entity_poly.pdbx_strand_id
1 'polypeptide(L)'
;MNRRTWRARRSIFLVIFLLSGYSWNAIADDLPTWFENGHPTVDAIQAVQILQSAGQDGLDPDDYHANALAHIVGDAKRGAHSSSESDIEHSALMTRAMEQLIFDLHFGRVEPRDIYRSLKTPPKQLDPAAYLRQALADHTLAVAVRSAAPQLPLYAHLRQTLAEYRELAKIPALQQRLPQLPANRLAPGQSYAGVNLLA
;
A
#
# COMPACT_ATOMS: atom_id res chain seq x y z
N MET A 1 -11.00 5.11 32.29
CA MET A 1 -11.87 4.01 32.78
C MET A 1 -13.28 4.54 32.91
N ASN A 2 -14.14 4.37 31.90
CA ASN A 2 -15.57 4.67 32.01
C ASN A 2 -16.34 3.72 31.09
N ARG A 3 -16.89 2.67 31.70
CA ARG A 3 -17.83 1.73 31.08
C ARG A 3 -19.21 2.38 31.11
N ARG A 4 -19.82 2.60 29.95
CA ARG A 4 -21.26 2.84 29.85
C ARG A 4 -21.89 1.72 29.04
N THR A 5 -22.57 0.87 29.78
CA THR A 5 -23.47 -0.19 29.33
C THR A 5 -24.70 0.43 28.66
N TRP A 6 -25.14 -0.12 27.54
CA TRP A 6 -26.53 0.02 27.11
C TRP A 6 -27.08 -1.34 26.68
N ARG A 7 -28.13 -1.76 27.39
CA ARG A 7 -28.84 -3.02 27.20
C ARG A 7 -29.85 -2.88 26.06
N ALA A 8 -29.81 -3.90 25.20
CA ALA A 8 -30.86 -4.49 24.37
C ALA A 8 -32.26 -3.81 24.35
N ARG A 9 -32.74 -3.53 23.13
CA ARG A 9 -34.15 -3.67 22.76
C ARG A 9 -34.24 -4.74 21.68
N ARG A 10 -34.94 -5.82 22.02
CA ARG A 10 -35.32 -6.91 21.12
C ARG A 10 -36.35 -6.38 20.13
N SER A 11 -36.09 -6.52 18.84
CA SER A 11 -37.13 -6.45 17.81
C SER A 11 -36.88 -7.58 16.82
N ILE A 12 -37.69 -8.62 16.98
CA ILE A 12 -37.83 -9.73 16.05
C ILE A 12 -38.60 -9.18 14.84
N PHE A 13 -37.98 -9.15 13.67
CA PHE A 13 -38.68 -9.16 12.39
C PHE A 13 -38.07 -10.26 11.53
N LEU A 14 -38.83 -11.34 11.43
CA LEU A 14 -38.58 -12.50 10.60
C LEU A 14 -39.14 -12.16 9.22
N VAL A 15 -38.27 -11.82 8.26
CA VAL A 15 -38.64 -11.71 6.85
C VAL A 15 -37.80 -12.71 6.09
N ILE A 16 -38.45 -13.81 5.73
CA ILE A 16 -37.99 -14.81 4.77
C ILE A 16 -38.00 -14.11 3.40
N PHE A 17 -36.83 -13.89 2.81
CA PHE A 17 -36.71 -13.59 1.38
C PHE A 17 -36.00 -14.78 0.71
N LEU A 18 -36.84 -15.64 0.12
CA LEU A 18 -36.45 -16.68 -0.81
C LEU A 18 -36.02 -16.04 -2.14
N LEU A 19 -34.97 -16.62 -2.74
CA LEU A 19 -34.62 -16.57 -4.16
C LEU A 19 -34.09 -15.24 -4.71
N SER A 20 -32.76 -15.12 -4.66
CA SER A 20 -31.98 -14.79 -5.85
C SER A 20 -30.56 -15.26 -5.59
N GLY A 21 -30.13 -16.26 -6.34
CA GLY A 21 -28.71 -16.59 -6.45
C GLY A 21 -28.01 -15.37 -7.02
N TYR A 22 -27.42 -14.55 -6.13
CA TYR A 22 -26.40 -13.62 -6.55
C TYR A 22 -25.20 -14.47 -6.90
N SER A 23 -25.13 -14.77 -8.19
CA SER A 23 -24.03 -15.43 -8.87
C SER A 23 -22.72 -14.81 -8.39
N TRP A 24 -21.98 -15.53 -7.56
CA TRP A 24 -20.56 -15.25 -7.30
C TRP A 24 -19.70 -15.45 -8.58
N ASN A 25 -20.32 -15.88 -9.67
CA ASN A 25 -19.65 -16.16 -10.94
C ASN A 25 -19.32 -14.91 -11.78
N ALA A 26 -19.81 -13.71 -11.45
CA ALA A 26 -19.49 -12.52 -12.24
C ALA A 26 -18.09 -11.93 -11.98
N ILE A 27 -17.42 -12.35 -10.89
CA ILE A 27 -16.06 -11.84 -10.56
C ILE A 27 -14.98 -12.65 -11.30
N ALA A 28 -15.24 -13.93 -11.60
CA ALA A 28 -14.26 -14.80 -12.24
C ALA A 28 -14.03 -14.49 -13.72
N ASP A 29 -15.04 -13.99 -14.43
CA ASP A 29 -14.96 -13.70 -15.88
C ASP A 29 -14.25 -12.37 -16.23
N ASP A 30 -13.97 -11.49 -15.26
CA ASP A 30 -13.33 -10.16 -15.49
C ASP A 30 -12.02 -9.99 -14.70
N LEU A 31 -11.48 -11.09 -14.15
CA LEU A 31 -10.23 -11.05 -13.42
C LEU A 31 -9.05 -10.99 -14.39
N PRO A 32 -8.11 -10.04 -14.24
CA PRO A 32 -6.93 -10.00 -15.08
C PRO A 32 -6.10 -11.29 -14.98
N THR A 33 -5.58 -11.74 -16.12
CA THR A 33 -4.74 -12.94 -16.20
C THR A 33 -3.31 -12.61 -15.77
N TRP A 34 -2.97 -12.96 -14.52
CA TRP A 34 -1.62 -12.81 -13.98
C TRP A 34 -0.78 -14.09 -14.12
N PHE A 35 -1.44 -15.23 -14.26
CA PHE A 35 -0.81 -16.54 -14.44
C PHE A 35 -1.43 -17.26 -15.63
N GLU A 36 -0.60 -17.82 -16.49
CA GLU A 36 -0.99 -18.62 -17.64
C GLU A 36 -0.36 -20.01 -17.50
N ASN A 37 -1.19 -21.03 -17.34
CA ASN A 37 -0.75 -22.43 -17.19
C ASN A 37 0.29 -22.60 -16.06
N GLY A 38 0.06 -22.00 -14.88
CA GLY A 38 0.99 -22.06 -13.75
C GLY A 38 2.26 -21.20 -13.89
N HIS A 39 2.40 -20.41 -14.96
CA HIS A 39 3.52 -19.49 -15.16
C HIS A 39 3.07 -18.04 -15.03
N PRO A 40 3.82 -17.18 -14.32
CA PRO A 40 3.45 -15.77 -14.20
C PRO A 40 3.69 -15.04 -15.53
N THR A 41 2.77 -14.15 -15.87
CA THR A 41 2.92 -13.26 -17.02
C THR A 41 4.00 -12.20 -16.78
N VAL A 42 4.40 -11.49 -17.83
CA VAL A 42 5.33 -10.35 -17.71
C VAL A 42 4.77 -9.28 -16.78
N ASP A 43 3.46 -9.01 -16.87
CA ASP A 43 2.79 -8.04 -16.02
C ASP A 43 2.75 -8.49 -14.55
N ALA A 44 2.60 -9.79 -14.26
CA ALA A 44 2.67 -10.29 -12.88
C ALA A 44 4.05 -10.09 -12.24
N ILE A 45 5.11 -10.32 -13.01
CA ILE A 45 6.48 -10.06 -12.56
C ILE A 45 6.68 -8.56 -12.30
N GLN A 46 6.17 -7.70 -13.20
CA GLN A 46 6.24 -6.25 -13.04
C GLN A 46 5.41 -5.75 -11.86
N ALA A 47 4.22 -6.29 -11.63
CA ALA A 47 3.37 -5.96 -10.50
C ALA A 47 4.08 -6.22 -9.17
N VAL A 48 4.72 -7.37 -9.00
CA VAL A 48 5.51 -7.66 -7.80
C VAL A 48 6.61 -6.63 -7.57
N GLN A 49 7.36 -6.26 -8.63
CA GLN A 49 8.42 -5.24 -8.51
C GLN A 49 7.85 -3.89 -8.07
N ILE A 50 6.72 -3.50 -8.64
CA ILE A 50 6.00 -2.28 -8.27
C ILE A 50 5.59 -2.33 -6.79
N LEU A 51 4.93 -3.39 -6.35
CA LEU A 51 4.47 -3.57 -4.97
C LEU A 51 5.63 -3.55 -3.97
N GLN A 52 6.73 -4.25 -4.26
CA GLN A 52 7.93 -4.22 -3.43
C GLN A 52 8.57 -2.83 -3.36
N SER A 53 8.41 -2.03 -4.41
CA SER A 53 8.94 -0.67 -4.48
C SER A 53 8.03 0.39 -3.84
N ALA A 54 6.82 0.04 -3.36
CA ALA A 54 5.85 0.97 -2.79
C ALA A 54 6.42 1.84 -1.65
N GLY A 55 7.42 1.31 -0.94
CA GLY A 55 8.26 2.07 -0.01
C GLY A 55 8.73 3.40 -0.57
N GLN A 56 9.19 3.45 -1.82
CA GLN A 56 9.73 4.64 -2.48
C GLN A 56 8.72 5.77 -2.64
N ASP A 57 7.43 5.47 -2.51
CA ASP A 57 6.33 6.42 -2.59
C ASP A 57 5.78 6.77 -1.18
N GLY A 58 6.48 6.36 -0.13
CA GLY A 58 6.07 6.58 1.27
C GLY A 58 5.01 5.62 1.76
N LEU A 59 4.73 4.55 1.02
CA LEU A 59 3.79 3.49 1.38
C LEU A 59 4.52 2.33 2.05
N ASP A 60 3.78 1.39 2.64
CA ASP A 60 4.34 0.17 3.22
C ASP A 60 4.03 -1.03 2.29
N PRO A 61 5.03 -1.71 1.72
CA PRO A 61 4.83 -2.87 0.86
C PRO A 61 4.00 -4.00 1.50
N ASP A 62 4.03 -4.14 2.83
CA ASP A 62 3.32 -5.21 3.52
C ASP A 62 1.79 -5.01 3.49
N ASP A 63 1.31 -3.77 3.37
CA ASP A 63 -0.12 -3.47 3.19
C ASP A 63 -0.69 -3.99 1.87
N TYR A 64 0.19 -4.35 0.92
CA TYR A 64 -0.18 -4.90 -0.39
C TYR A 64 0.31 -6.34 -0.57
N HIS A 65 0.64 -7.03 0.52
CA HIS A 65 1.13 -8.43 0.50
C HIS A 65 2.33 -8.64 -0.43
N ALA A 66 3.18 -7.63 -0.61
CA ALA A 66 4.24 -7.64 -1.63
C ALA A 66 5.19 -8.84 -1.50
N ASN A 67 5.58 -9.19 -0.28
CA ASN A 67 6.46 -10.32 -0.02
C ASN A 67 5.81 -11.67 -0.37
N ALA A 68 4.54 -11.88 0.03
CA ALA A 68 3.82 -13.11 -0.29
C ALA A 68 3.64 -13.29 -1.81
N LEU A 69 3.26 -12.22 -2.52
CA LEU A 69 3.12 -12.23 -3.97
C LEU A 69 4.47 -12.46 -4.68
N ALA A 70 5.57 -11.92 -4.15
CA ALA A 70 6.91 -12.18 -4.66
C ALA A 70 7.31 -13.66 -4.53
N HIS A 71 6.96 -14.29 -3.41
CA HIS A 71 7.18 -15.73 -3.23
C HIS A 71 6.36 -16.56 -4.23
N ILE A 72 5.06 -16.28 -4.36
CA ILE A 72 4.16 -16.95 -5.31
C ILE A 72 4.70 -16.87 -6.75
N VAL A 73 5.02 -15.66 -7.22
CA VAL A 73 5.59 -15.44 -8.56
C VAL A 73 6.95 -16.14 -8.69
N GLY A 74 7.78 -16.09 -7.65
CA GLY A 74 9.08 -16.74 -7.64
C GLY A 74 9.01 -18.26 -7.76
N ASP A 75 8.09 -18.90 -7.04
CA ASP A 75 7.84 -20.34 -7.09
C ASP A 75 7.29 -20.77 -8.46
N ALA A 76 6.31 -20.05 -8.98
CA ALA A 76 5.73 -20.29 -10.30
C ALA A 76 6.79 -20.16 -11.42
N LYS A 77 7.71 -19.18 -11.34
CA LYS A 77 8.86 -19.07 -12.26
C LYS A 77 9.80 -20.25 -12.21
N ARG A 78 9.93 -20.93 -11.07
CA ARG A 78 10.77 -22.13 -10.89
C ARG A 78 10.07 -23.42 -11.34
N GLY A 79 8.84 -23.34 -11.86
CA GLY A 79 8.07 -24.49 -12.32
C GLY A 79 7.41 -25.27 -11.18
N ALA A 80 7.25 -24.65 -10.00
CA ALA A 80 6.35 -25.19 -8.99
C ALA A 80 4.95 -25.22 -9.58
N HIS A 81 4.41 -26.43 -9.78
CA HIS A 81 3.09 -26.59 -10.39
C HIS A 81 2.03 -26.07 -9.41
N SER A 82 1.26 -25.08 -9.85
CA SER A 82 0.04 -24.62 -9.19
C SER A 82 -1.17 -25.26 -9.85
N SER A 83 -2.24 -25.47 -9.08
CA SER A 83 -3.54 -25.82 -9.67
C SER A 83 -4.16 -24.59 -10.33
N SER A 84 -5.09 -24.79 -11.26
CA SER A 84 -5.85 -23.67 -11.85
C SER A 84 -6.62 -22.86 -10.79
N GLU A 85 -7.05 -23.50 -9.70
CA GLU A 85 -7.72 -22.82 -8.59
C GLU A 85 -6.76 -21.91 -7.82
N SER A 86 -5.53 -22.36 -7.56
CA SER A 86 -4.50 -21.51 -6.97
C SER A 86 -4.10 -20.34 -7.87
N ASP A 87 -4.04 -20.53 -9.19
CA ASP A 87 -3.77 -19.44 -10.15
C ASP A 87 -4.85 -18.34 -10.09
N ILE A 88 -6.13 -18.72 -9.93
CA ILE A 88 -7.24 -17.77 -9.77
C ILE A 88 -7.13 -17.01 -8.44
N GLU A 89 -6.86 -17.72 -7.33
CA GLU A 89 -6.70 -17.09 -6.02
C GLU A 89 -5.53 -16.09 -5.98
N HIS A 90 -4.38 -16.49 -6.54
CA HIS A 90 -3.20 -15.62 -6.65
C HIS A 90 -3.48 -14.41 -7.55
N SER A 91 -4.20 -14.60 -8.65
CA SER A 91 -4.64 -13.52 -9.54
C SER A 91 -5.56 -12.54 -8.82
N ALA A 92 -6.46 -13.02 -7.97
CA ALA A 92 -7.37 -12.18 -7.20
C ALA A 92 -6.63 -11.36 -6.14
N LEU A 93 -5.68 -11.99 -5.43
CA LEU A 93 -4.81 -11.31 -4.46
C LEU A 93 -3.99 -10.20 -5.13
N MET A 94 -3.38 -10.50 -6.28
CA MET A 94 -2.56 -9.54 -7.03
C MET A 94 -3.39 -8.37 -7.55
N THR A 95 -4.58 -8.65 -8.11
CA THR A 95 -5.52 -7.62 -8.60
C THR A 95 -5.90 -6.67 -7.47
N ARG A 96 -6.34 -7.21 -6.32
CA ARG A 96 -6.71 -6.39 -5.15
C ARG A 96 -5.53 -5.55 -4.63
N ALA A 97 -4.33 -6.13 -4.56
CA ALA A 97 -3.13 -5.42 -4.12
C ALA A 97 -2.79 -4.25 -5.05
N MET A 98 -2.87 -4.45 -6.37
CA MET A 98 -2.61 -3.41 -7.36
C MET A 98 -3.67 -2.31 -7.37
N GLU A 99 -4.95 -2.66 -7.27
CA GLU A 99 -6.05 -1.69 -7.15
C GLU A 99 -5.90 -0.82 -5.91
N GLN A 100 -5.58 -1.43 -4.76
CA GLN A 100 -5.35 -0.71 -3.50
C GLN A 100 -4.12 0.20 -3.59
N LEU A 101 -3.02 -0.25 -4.21
CA LEU A 101 -1.84 0.57 -4.44
C LEU A 101 -2.17 1.80 -5.32
N ILE A 102 -2.87 1.59 -6.44
CA ILE A 102 -3.29 2.66 -7.35
C ILE A 102 -4.19 3.67 -6.62
N PHE A 103 -5.12 3.17 -5.81
CA PHE A 103 -5.98 4.01 -4.97
C PHE A 103 -5.14 4.86 -4.00
N ASP A 104 -4.24 4.23 -3.25
CA ASP A 104 -3.43 4.91 -2.22
C ASP A 104 -2.46 5.92 -2.83
N LEU A 105 -1.88 5.63 -4.01
CA LEU A 105 -1.03 6.56 -4.75
C LEU A 105 -1.82 7.79 -5.22
N HIS A 106 -3.05 7.58 -5.69
CA HIS A 106 -3.85 8.66 -6.28
C HIS A 106 -4.56 9.51 -5.23
N PHE A 107 -5.25 8.87 -4.28
CA PHE A 107 -6.08 9.52 -3.27
C PHE A 107 -5.33 9.81 -1.98
N GLY A 108 -4.27 9.05 -1.68
CA GLY A 108 -3.64 9.03 -0.36
C GLY A 108 -4.38 8.08 0.59
N ARG A 109 -3.69 7.66 1.64
CA ARG A 109 -4.23 6.72 2.65
C ARG A 109 -5.08 7.37 3.73
N VAL A 110 -5.00 8.69 3.87
CA VAL A 110 -5.70 9.45 4.91
C VAL A 110 -6.43 10.60 4.26
N GLU A 111 -7.69 10.78 4.64
CA GLU A 111 -8.49 11.90 4.18
C GLU A 111 -7.92 13.21 4.77
N PRO A 112 -7.46 14.17 3.95
CA PRO A 112 -6.80 15.38 4.45
C PRO A 112 -7.66 16.19 5.42
N ARG A 113 -8.99 16.08 5.30
CA ARG A 113 -9.96 16.78 6.16
C ARG A 113 -10.00 16.26 7.58
N ASP A 114 -9.59 15.02 7.81
CA ASP A 114 -9.49 14.43 9.15
C ASP A 114 -8.32 15.05 9.93
N ILE A 115 -7.29 15.51 9.22
CA ILE A 115 -6.09 16.13 9.80
C ILE A 115 -6.22 17.66 9.81
N TYR A 116 -6.66 18.27 8.71
CA TYR A 116 -6.76 19.72 8.53
C TYR A 116 -8.11 20.11 7.93
N ARG A 117 -9.06 20.45 8.80
CA ARG A 117 -10.44 20.81 8.42
C ARG A 117 -10.54 22.00 7.44
N SER A 118 -9.52 22.85 7.35
CA SER A 118 -9.47 24.00 6.44
C SER A 118 -8.91 23.68 5.04
N LEU A 119 -8.34 22.49 4.81
CA LEU A 119 -7.81 22.11 3.50
C LEU A 119 -8.96 21.85 2.51
N LYS A 120 -8.98 22.63 1.43
CA LYS A 120 -9.84 22.42 0.27
C LYS A 120 -9.03 21.78 -0.84
N THR A 121 -9.16 20.46 -1.00
CA THR A 121 -8.63 19.72 -2.14
C THR A 121 -9.71 19.60 -3.23
N PRO A 122 -9.35 19.76 -4.52
CA PRO A 122 -10.27 19.45 -5.60
C PRO A 122 -10.62 17.95 -5.55
N PRO A 123 -11.86 17.58 -5.93
CA PRO A 123 -12.24 16.17 -6.01
C PRO A 123 -11.37 15.47 -7.04
N LYS A 124 -10.74 14.37 -6.63
CA LYS A 124 -10.03 13.46 -7.52
C LYS A 124 -11.02 12.41 -8.03
N GLN A 125 -10.85 11.96 -9.27
CA GLN A 125 -11.65 10.90 -9.87
C GLN A 125 -10.71 9.92 -10.57
N LEU A 126 -10.73 8.68 -10.12
CA LEU A 126 -10.02 7.56 -10.70
C LEU A 126 -10.72 6.29 -10.20
N ASP A 127 -11.11 5.41 -11.12
CA ASP A 127 -11.56 4.05 -10.81
C ASP A 127 -10.34 3.12 -10.89
N PRO A 128 -9.80 2.62 -9.77
CA PRO A 128 -8.58 1.81 -9.78
C PRO A 128 -8.72 0.52 -10.58
N ALA A 129 -9.90 -0.11 -10.56
CA ALA A 129 -10.14 -1.38 -11.25
C ALA A 129 -10.17 -1.18 -12.76
N ALA A 130 -10.93 -0.18 -13.24
CA ALA A 130 -10.95 0.16 -14.67
C ALA A 130 -9.58 0.63 -15.17
N TYR A 131 -8.88 1.43 -14.36
CA TYR A 131 -7.55 1.93 -14.69
C TYR A 131 -6.51 0.80 -14.78
N LEU A 132 -6.54 -0.16 -13.85
CA LEU A 132 -5.67 -1.33 -13.88
C LEU A 132 -5.94 -2.22 -15.09
N ARG A 133 -7.21 -2.53 -15.39
CA ARG A 133 -7.57 -3.36 -16.55
C ARG A 133 -7.08 -2.75 -17.86
N GLN A 134 -7.24 -1.45 -18.05
CA GLN A 134 -6.73 -0.75 -19.23
C GLN A 134 -5.21 -0.85 -19.33
N ALA A 135 -4.50 -0.62 -18.21
CA ALA A 135 -3.04 -0.68 -18.18
C ALA A 135 -2.49 -2.07 -18.53
N LEU A 136 -3.19 -3.14 -18.12
CA LEU A 136 -2.84 -4.51 -18.45
C LEU A 136 -3.15 -4.85 -19.91
N ALA A 137 -4.31 -4.42 -20.43
CA ALA A 137 -4.66 -4.61 -21.83
C ALA A 137 -3.65 -3.93 -22.78
N ASP A 138 -3.11 -2.79 -22.37
CA ASP A 138 -2.12 -2.03 -23.15
C ASP A 138 -0.66 -2.44 -22.84
N HIS A 139 -0.41 -3.35 -21.89
CA HIS A 139 0.93 -3.68 -21.36
C HIS A 139 1.75 -2.44 -20.93
N THR A 140 1.06 -1.48 -20.29
CA THR A 140 1.62 -0.19 -19.84
C THR A 140 1.65 -0.06 -18.31
N LEU A 141 1.56 -1.17 -17.58
CA LEU A 141 1.36 -1.20 -16.12
C LEU A 141 2.30 -0.26 -15.34
N ALA A 142 3.61 -0.31 -15.56
CA ALA A 142 4.55 0.59 -14.89
C ALA A 142 4.33 2.08 -15.21
N VAL A 143 3.92 2.42 -16.44
CA VAL A 143 3.59 3.81 -16.82
C VAL A 143 2.32 4.25 -16.12
N ALA A 144 1.29 3.40 -16.10
CA ALA A 144 0.01 3.68 -15.47
C ALA A 144 0.17 3.93 -13.97
N VAL A 145 0.92 3.09 -13.25
CA VAL A 145 1.17 3.27 -11.81
C VAL A 145 1.94 4.55 -11.53
N ARG A 146 2.99 4.86 -12.30
CA ARG A 146 3.70 6.16 -12.17
C ARG A 146 2.78 7.36 -12.42
N SER A 147 1.81 7.21 -13.32
CA SER A 147 0.85 8.27 -13.66
C SER A 147 -0.26 8.42 -12.61
N ALA A 148 -0.54 7.37 -11.83
CA ALA A 148 -1.49 7.40 -10.72
C ALA A 148 -0.99 8.26 -9.55
N ALA A 149 0.33 8.31 -9.35
CA ALA A 149 0.98 9.15 -8.34
C ALA A 149 0.82 10.66 -8.63
N PRO A 150 1.01 11.55 -7.63
CA PRO A 150 0.93 13.00 -7.83
C PRO A 150 1.95 13.52 -8.85
N GLN A 151 1.46 14.16 -9.92
CA GLN A 151 2.29 14.70 -11.02
C GLN A 151 2.90 16.08 -10.71
N LEU A 152 3.24 16.34 -9.45
CA LEU A 152 3.80 17.62 -9.00
C LEU A 152 5.32 17.51 -8.88
N PRO A 153 6.13 18.50 -9.33
CA PRO A 153 7.58 18.47 -9.15
C PRO A 153 8.02 18.28 -7.68
N LEU A 154 7.23 18.83 -6.74
CA LEU A 154 7.46 18.66 -5.31
C LEU A 154 7.39 17.19 -4.87
N TYR A 155 6.52 16.38 -5.47
CA TYR A 155 6.40 14.96 -5.13
C TYR A 155 7.69 14.19 -5.44
N ALA A 156 8.30 14.45 -6.60
CA ALA A 156 9.58 13.84 -6.97
C ALA A 156 10.70 14.22 -5.97
N HIS A 157 10.75 15.48 -5.56
CA HIS A 157 11.70 15.92 -4.53
C HIS A 157 11.46 15.22 -3.19
N LEU A 158 10.21 15.11 -2.74
CA LEU A 158 9.87 14.41 -1.50
C LEU A 158 10.30 12.93 -1.52
N ARG A 159 10.14 12.24 -2.66
CA ARG A 159 10.62 10.85 -2.80
C ARG A 159 12.14 10.74 -2.68
N GLN A 160 12.87 11.67 -3.27
CA GLN A 160 14.33 11.72 -3.14
C GLN A 160 14.74 11.97 -1.68
N THR A 161 14.17 12.99 -1.04
CA THR A 161 14.44 13.30 0.37
C THR A 161 14.07 12.12 1.29
N LEU A 162 12.96 11.42 1.01
CA LEU A 162 12.59 10.21 1.76
C LEU A 162 13.67 9.13 1.67
N ALA A 163 14.24 8.91 0.48
CA ALA A 163 15.34 7.95 0.30
C ALA A 163 16.56 8.35 1.13
N GLU A 164 16.94 9.63 1.11
CA GLU A 164 18.05 10.17 1.92
C GLU A 164 17.81 9.96 3.42
N TYR A 165 16.61 10.27 3.90
CA TYR A 165 16.24 10.10 5.32
C TYR A 165 16.26 8.64 5.74
N ARG A 166 15.90 7.70 4.86
CA ARG A 166 15.99 6.26 5.16
C ARG A 166 17.43 5.78 5.25
N GLU A 167 18.34 6.32 4.45
CA GLU A 167 19.77 6.02 4.62
C GLU A 167 20.32 6.58 5.94
N LEU A 168 19.95 7.82 6.30
CA LEU A 168 20.29 8.39 7.61
C LEU A 168 19.71 7.55 8.76
N ALA A 169 18.48 7.06 8.62
CA ALA A 169 17.84 6.23 9.63
C ALA A 169 18.58 4.90 9.87
N LYS A 170 19.42 4.43 8.95
CA LYS A 170 20.25 3.22 9.15
C LYS A 170 21.51 3.49 9.98
N ILE A 171 21.90 4.75 10.17
CA ILE A 171 23.10 5.12 10.93
C ILE A 171 22.84 4.85 12.42
N PRO A 172 23.53 3.89 13.06
CA PRO A 172 23.25 3.52 14.45
C PRO A 172 23.43 4.69 15.43
N ALA A 173 24.40 5.57 15.17
CA ALA A 173 24.63 6.76 15.99
C ALA A 173 23.40 7.70 16.02
N LEU A 174 22.68 7.84 14.91
CA LEU A 174 21.46 8.67 14.84
C LEU A 174 20.24 8.01 15.49
N GLN A 175 20.28 6.69 15.69
CA GLN A 175 19.23 5.98 16.42
C GLN A 175 19.41 6.02 17.94
N GLN A 176 20.61 6.36 18.42
CA GLN A 176 20.89 6.45 19.85
C GLN A 176 20.16 7.65 20.44
N ARG A 177 19.37 7.40 21.49
CA ARG A 177 18.77 8.51 22.25
C ARG A 177 19.87 9.36 22.87
N LEU A 178 19.82 10.64 22.56
CA LEU A 178 20.68 11.63 23.17
C LEU A 178 20.45 11.67 24.70
N PRO A 179 21.52 11.79 25.52
CA PRO A 179 21.41 11.98 26.96
C PRO A 179 20.50 13.15 27.31
N GLN A 180 19.85 13.08 28.47
CA GLN A 180 19.07 14.22 28.95
C GLN A 180 19.96 15.46 29.09
N LEU A 181 19.39 16.62 28.75
CA LEU A 181 20.06 17.88 28.94
C LEU A 181 20.28 18.11 30.45
N PRO A 182 21.41 18.71 30.86
CA PRO A 182 21.70 18.99 32.28
C PRO A 182 20.68 19.96 32.92
N ALA A 183 19.96 20.73 32.11
CA ALA A 183 18.81 21.57 32.47
C ALA A 183 17.85 21.64 31.26
N ASN A 184 16.78 22.45 31.32
CA ASN A 184 15.82 22.59 30.20
C ASN A 184 16.41 23.18 28.90
N ARG A 185 17.65 23.63 28.90
CA ARG A 185 18.36 24.16 27.73
C ARG A 185 19.86 23.95 27.87
N LEU A 186 20.57 23.96 26.74
CA LEU A 186 22.02 24.10 26.68
C LEU A 186 22.38 25.50 26.22
N ALA A 187 23.31 26.15 26.92
CA ALA A 187 23.91 27.42 26.51
C ALA A 187 25.26 27.19 25.81
N PRO A 188 25.71 28.09 24.92
CA PRO A 188 27.05 28.04 24.34
C PRO A 188 28.12 27.92 25.43
N GLY A 189 29.04 26.96 25.27
CA GLY A 189 30.13 26.70 26.23
C GLY A 189 29.76 25.76 27.40
N GLN A 190 28.51 25.32 27.54
CA GLN A 190 28.16 24.32 28.56
C GLN A 190 28.58 22.91 28.16
N SER A 191 29.03 22.13 29.15
CA SER A 191 29.33 20.71 28.97
C SER A 191 28.04 19.91 28.80
N TYR A 192 28.05 18.97 27.85
CA TYR A 192 26.95 18.04 27.61
C TYR A 192 27.49 16.64 27.35
N ALA A 193 26.94 15.67 28.08
CA ALA A 193 27.38 14.27 27.99
C ALA A 193 27.21 13.68 26.58
N GLY A 194 26.26 14.19 25.79
CA GLY A 194 25.98 13.71 24.45
C GLY A 194 26.82 14.35 23.34
N VAL A 195 27.79 15.24 23.63
CA VAL A 195 28.58 15.91 22.57
C VAL A 195 29.29 14.91 21.67
N ASN A 196 29.83 13.83 22.23
CA ASN A 196 30.53 12.79 21.47
C ASN A 196 29.59 11.96 20.56
N LEU A 197 28.26 12.11 20.71
CA LEU A 197 27.24 11.45 19.90
C LEU A 197 26.74 12.32 18.74
N LEU A 198 27.14 13.59 18.69
CA LEU A 198 26.74 14.58 17.67
C LEU A 198 27.80 14.77 16.57
N ALA A 199 28.94 14.08 16.67
CA ALA A 199 30.08 14.20 15.78
C ALA A 199 30.04 13.18 14.63
#